data_AF-A0A950H992-F1
#
_entry.id   AF-A0A950H992-F1
#
_cell.length_a   1.000
_cell.length_b   1.000
_cell.length_c   1.000
_cell.angle_alpha   90.00
_cell.angle_beta   90.00
_cell.angle_gamma   90.00
#
_symmetry.space_group_name_H-M   'P 1'
#
loop_
_entity.id
_entity.type
_entity.pdbx_description
1 polymer ?
#
loop_
_entity_poly.entity_id
_entity_poly.type
_entity_poly.pdbx_seq_one_letter_code
_entity_poly.pdbx_strand_id
1 'polypeptide(L)'
;MPVLRNLQVTLEMIKWEHSVFALPFALCGAMLAAGGWPNGRQLLWITIAMISARSAAMAFNRLADRGMDAANPRTQARALPAGLLTPSFV
;
A
#
# COMPACT_ATOMS: atom_id res chain seq x y z
N MET A 1 19.83 10.48 -6.88
CA MET A 1 19.95 9.27 -6.03
C MET A 1 18.87 8.27 -6.43
N PRO A 2 19.22 7.14 -7.09
CA PRO A 2 18.25 6.18 -7.63
C PRO A 2 17.31 5.59 -6.56
N VAL A 3 17.77 5.50 -5.31
CA VAL A 3 16.98 5.01 -4.16
C VAL A 3 15.79 5.92 -3.84
N LEU A 4 15.99 7.25 -3.79
CA LEU A 4 14.89 8.20 -3.52
C LEU A 4 13.84 8.18 -4.62
N ARG A 5 14.25 8.03 -5.88
CA ARG A 5 13.33 7.89 -7.01
C ARG A 5 12.54 6.59 -6.93
N ASN A 6 13.17 5.48 -6.58
CA ASN A 6 12.48 4.20 -6.41
C ASN A 6 11.53 4.20 -5.22
N LEU A 7 11.92 4.87 -4.11
CA LEU A 7 11.05 5.07 -2.96
C LEU A 7 9.84 5.92 -3.34
N GLN A 8 10.07 7.02 -4.07
CA GLN A 8 9.03 7.92 -4.54
C GLN A 8 8.09 7.21 -5.51
N VAL A 9 8.58 6.43 -6.46
CA VAL A 9 7.73 5.64 -7.39
C VAL A 9 6.93 4.57 -6.64
N THR A 10 7.51 3.94 -5.62
CA THR A 10 6.81 2.95 -4.77
C THR A 10 5.72 3.61 -3.92
N LEU A 11 6.01 4.78 -3.34
CA LEU A 11 5.06 5.58 -2.58
C LEU A 11 4.00 6.24 -3.47
N GLU A 12 4.32 6.57 -4.72
CA GLU A 12 3.40 7.15 -5.70
C GLU A 12 2.44 6.07 -6.27
N MET A 13 2.89 4.82 -6.32
CA MET A 13 2.01 3.67 -6.52
C MET A 13 1.08 3.41 -5.34
N ILE A 14 1.54 3.70 -4.11
CA ILE A 14 0.70 3.72 -2.92
C ILE A 14 -0.13 5.00 -2.99
N LYS A 15 -1.19 4.97 -3.81
CA LYS A 15 -2.15 6.07 -3.90
C LYS A 15 -2.66 6.43 -2.51
N TRP A 16 -2.16 7.53 -1.95
CA TRP A 16 -2.59 8.09 -0.67
C TRP A 16 -4.12 8.21 -0.59
N GLU A 17 -4.73 8.54 -1.72
CA GLU A 17 -6.18 8.58 -1.95
C GLU A 17 -6.88 7.32 -1.43
N HIS A 18 -6.36 6.13 -1.73
CA HIS A 18 -7.00 4.87 -1.33
C HIS A 18 -6.87 4.58 0.17
N SER A 19 -5.81 5.05 0.81
CA SER A 19 -5.65 4.93 2.26
C SER A 19 -6.61 5.87 3.00
N VAL A 20 -6.85 7.08 2.45
CA VAL A 20 -7.86 8.01 2.98
C VAL A 20 -9.27 7.42 2.88
N PHE A 21 -9.59 6.69 1.80
CA PHE A 21 -10.88 5.98 1.69
C PHE A 21 -11.02 4.78 2.64
N ALA A 22 -9.91 4.16 3.07
CA ALA A 22 -9.94 3.02 3.99
C ALA A 22 -10.03 3.43 5.47
N LEU A 23 -9.52 4.63 5.81
CA LEU A 23 -9.47 5.18 7.17
C LEU A 23 -10.84 5.16 7.89
N PRO A 24 -11.96 5.60 7.28
CA PRO A 24 -13.28 5.56 7.92
C PRO A 24 -13.69 4.15 8.37
N PHE A 25 -13.40 3.11 7.58
CA PHE A 25 -13.74 1.74 7.94
C PHE A 25 -12.90 1.22 9.12
N ALA A 26 -11.61 1.53 9.13
CA ALA A 26 -10.73 1.19 10.25
C ALA A 26 -11.16 1.91 11.54
N LEU A 27 -11.56 3.17 11.45
CA LEU A 27 -12.06 3.96 12.57
C LEU A 27 -13.39 3.45 13.10
N CYS A 28 -14.34 3.10 12.22
CA CYS A 28 -15.61 2.46 12.63
C CYS A 28 -15.35 1.16 13.40
N GLY A 29 -14.46 0.30 12.90
CA GLY A 29 -14.06 -0.92 13.61
C GLY A 29 -13.42 -0.63 14.97
N ALA A 30 -12.55 0.38 15.04
CA ALA A 30 -11.92 0.81 16.28
C ALA A 30 -12.93 1.33 17.32
N MET A 31 -13.92 2.12 16.88
CA MET A 31 -14.98 2.64 17.75
C MET A 31 -15.90 1.54 18.26
N LEU A 32 -16.28 0.59 17.40
CA LEU A 32 -17.08 -0.58 17.78
C LEU A 32 -16.33 -1.45 18.79
N ALA A 33 -15.03 -1.70 18.57
CA ALA A 33 -14.20 -2.50 19.48
C ALA A 33 -13.96 -1.80 20.83
N ALA A 34 -13.83 -0.47 20.83
CA ALA A 34 -13.66 0.32 22.05
C ALA A 34 -14.98 0.57 22.81
N GLY A 35 -16.14 0.34 22.19
CA GLY A 35 -17.45 0.69 22.76
C GLY A 35 -17.64 2.21 22.93
N GLY A 36 -17.00 3.02 22.08
CA GLY A 36 -16.94 4.48 22.23
C GLY A 36 -15.77 5.10 21.48
N TRP A 37 -15.20 6.18 22.00
CA TRP A 37 -14.03 6.83 21.39
C TRP A 37 -12.74 6.09 21.76
N PRO A 38 -12.02 5.50 20.80
CA PRO A 38 -10.73 4.87 21.06
C PRO A 38 -9.69 5.90 21.52
N ASN A 39 -8.72 5.46 22.32
CA ASN A 39 -7.65 6.31 22.83
C ASN A 39 -6.80 6.86 21.66
N GLY A 40 -6.31 8.10 21.77
CA GLY A 40 -5.42 8.70 20.76
C GLY A 40 -4.20 7.83 20.40
N ARG A 41 -3.66 7.08 21.36
CA ARG A 41 -2.57 6.11 21.11
C ARG A 41 -3.03 4.94 20.25
N GLN A 42 -4.25 4.43 20.46
CA GLN A 42 -4.82 3.35 19.65
C GLN A 42 -5.08 3.84 18.23
N LEU A 43 -5.64 5.04 18.08
CA LEU A 43 -5.87 5.66 16.77
C LEU A 43 -4.58 5.81 15.96
N LEU A 44 -3.50 6.26 16.61
CA LEU A 44 -2.18 6.37 15.98
C LEU A 44 -1.69 5.01 15.47
N TRP A 45 -1.72 3.98 16.32
CA TRP A 45 -1.26 2.65 15.94
C TRP A 45 -2.13 1.97 14.89
N ILE A 46 -3.46 2.15 14.96
CA ILE A 46 -4.40 1.63 13.96
C ILE A 46 -4.12 2.28 12.60
N THR A 47 -3.86 3.58 12.57
CA THR A 47 -3.53 4.30 11.34
C THR A 47 -2.21 3.80 10.74
N ILE A 48 -1.17 3.67 11.58
CA ILE A 48 0.13 3.14 11.14
C ILE A 48 -0.01 1.70 10.63
N ALA A 49 -0.74 0.84 11.35
CA ALA A 49 -0.97 -0.55 10.96
C ALA A 49 -1.75 -0.64 9.65
N MET A 50 -2.79 0.18 9.47
CA MET A 50 -3.59 0.17 8.25
C MET A 50 -2.79 0.61 7.03
N ILE A 51 -2.01 1.70 7.15
CA ILE A 51 -1.18 2.21 6.05
C ILE A 51 -0.11 1.18 5.70
N SER A 52 0.62 0.67 6.70
CA SER A 52 1.70 -0.30 6.47
C SER A 52 1.19 -1.62 5.88
N ALA A 53 0.10 -2.18 6.41
CA ALA A 53 -0.50 -3.41 5.88
C ALA A 53 -0.97 -3.24 4.43
N ARG A 54 -1.57 -2.09 4.09
CA ARG A 54 -2.04 -1.83 2.73
C ARG A 54 -0.88 -1.64 1.76
N SER A 55 0.16 -0.91 2.16
CA SER A 55 1.39 -0.75 1.38
C SER A 55 2.09 -2.09 1.15
N ALA A 56 2.23 -2.91 2.20
CA ALA A 56 2.83 -4.23 2.12
C ALA A 56 2.02 -5.17 1.22
N ALA A 57 0.69 -5.18 1.34
CA ALA A 57 -0.17 -5.99 0.47
C ALA A 57 -0.07 -5.57 -1.01
N MET A 58 -0.03 -4.27 -1.31
CA MET A 58 0.15 -3.80 -2.68
C MET A 58 1.53 -4.14 -3.25
N ALA A 59 2.59 -4.01 -2.46
CA ALA A 59 3.94 -4.42 -2.85
C ALA A 59 4.00 -5.92 -3.11
N PHE A 60 3.46 -6.73 -2.20
CA PHE A 60 3.40 -8.18 -2.32
C PHE A 60 2.61 -8.63 -3.56
N ASN A 61 1.41 -8.08 -3.78
CA ASN A 61 0.61 -8.40 -4.97
C ASN A 61 1.41 -8.14 -6.25
N ARG A 62 2.14 -7.02 -6.30
CA ARG A 62 2.98 -6.66 -7.43
C ARG A 62 4.19 -7.58 -7.63
N LEU A 63 4.79 -8.07 -6.55
CA LEU A 63 5.90 -9.01 -6.60
C LEU A 63 5.44 -10.41 -7.05
N ALA A 64 4.34 -10.90 -6.47
CA ALA A 64 3.77 -12.21 -6.77
C ALA A 64 3.18 -12.24 -8.19
N ASP A 65 2.44 -11.20 -8.58
CA ASP A 65 1.75 -11.13 -9.87
C ASP A 65 2.67 -10.72 -11.02
N ARG A 66 3.97 -10.49 -10.80
CA ARG A 66 4.91 -9.97 -11.82
C ARG A 66 4.86 -10.72 -13.15
N GLY A 67 4.71 -12.05 -13.10
CA GLY A 67 4.66 -12.90 -14.30
C GLY A 67 3.31 -12.81 -15.01
N MET A 68 2.23 -12.70 -14.26
CA MET A 68 0.87 -12.54 -14.80
C MET A 68 0.67 -11.12 -15.35
N ASP A 69 1.17 -10.10 -14.64
CA ASP A 69 1.15 -8.70 -15.06
C ASP A 69 1.92 -8.49 -16.37
N ALA A 70 3.00 -9.25 -16.60
CA ALA A 70 3.79 -9.24 -17.84
C ALA A 70 3.09 -9.94 -19.02
N ALA A 71 2.13 -10.83 -18.78
CA ALA A 71 1.37 -11.50 -19.83
C ALA A 71 0.10 -10.74 -20.25
N ASN A 72 -0.35 -9.80 -19.42
CA ASN A 72 -1.60 -9.08 -19.65
C ASN A 72 -1.36 -7.70 -20.32
N PRO A 73 -1.88 -7.46 -21.54
CA PRO A 73 -1.70 -6.21 -22.30
C PRO A 73 -2.07 -4.94 -21.52
N ARG A 74 -2.98 -5.06 -20.54
CA ARG A 74 -3.45 -3.95 -19.72
C ARG A 74 -2.50 -3.57 -18.58
N THR A 75 -1.63 -4.47 -18.15
CA THR A 75 -0.74 -4.31 -16.97
C THR A 75 0.74 -4.43 -17.31
N GLN A 76 1.08 -4.82 -18.54
CA GLN A 76 2.45 -4.91 -19.06
C GLN A 76 3.25 -3.60 -18.92
N ALA A 77 2.59 -2.43 -18.97
CA ALA A 77 3.24 -1.13 -18.81
C ALA A 77 3.55 -0.75 -17.34
N ARG A 78 3.25 -1.61 -16.35
CA ARG A 78 3.54 -1.32 -14.94
C ARG A 78 5.04 -1.36 -14.66
N ALA A 79 5.49 -0.56 -13.69
CA ALA A 79 6.92 -0.38 -13.38
C ALA A 79 7.74 -1.65 -13.10
N LEU A 80 7.11 -2.74 -12.63
CA LEU A 80 7.78 -4.03 -12.40
C LEU A 80 7.99 -4.84 -13.69
N PRO A 81 6.94 -5.13 -14.50
CA PRO A 81 7.13 -5.77 -15.80
C PRO A 81 7.87 -4.89 -16.84
N ALA A 82 7.79 -3.56 -16.72
CA ALA A 82 8.52 -2.61 -17.56
C ALA A 82 10.00 -2.41 -17.16
N GLY A 83 10.49 -3.09 -16.12
CA GLY A 83 11.91 -3.03 -15.70
C GLY A 83 12.35 -1.73 -15.02
N LEU A 84 11.41 -0.85 -14.66
CA LEU A 84 11.69 0.41 -13.97
C LEU A 84 11.98 0.22 -12.47
N LEU A 85 11.56 -0.91 -11.89
CA LEU A 85 11.83 -1.31 -10.51
C LEU A 85 12.35 -2.74 -10.45
N THR A 86 13.43 -2.96 -9.71
CA THR A 86 13.95 -4.30 -9.44
C THR A 86 13.05 -5.04 -8.45
N PRO A 87 12.76 -6.34 -8.67
CA PRO A 87 12.02 -7.17 -7.73
C PRO A 87 12.63 -7.24 -6.32
N SER A 88 13.94 -6.97 -6.20
CA SER A 88 14.66 -6.93 -4.92
C SER A 88 14.43 -5.65 -4.10
N PHE A 89 13.77 -4.64 -4.67
CA PHE A 89 13.49 -3.36 -4.00
C PHE A 89 12.04 -3.25 -3.50
N VAL A 90 11.16 -4.14 -3.96
CA VAL A 90 9.74 -4.22 -3.58
C VAL A 90 9.59 -5.25 -2.47
#